data_AF-A0A0C2H0C5-F1
#
_entry.id   AF-A0A0C2H0C5-F1
#
_cell.length_a   1.000
_cell.length_b   1.000
_cell.length_c   1.000
_cell.angle_alpha   90.00
_cell.angle_beta   90.00
_cell.angle_gamma   90.00
#
_symmetry.space_group_name_H-M   'P 1'
#
loop_
_entity.id
_entity.type
_entity.pdbx_description
1 polymer ?
#
loop_
_entity_poly.entity_id
_entity_poly.type
_entity_poly.pdbx_seq_one_letter_code
_entity_poly.pdbx_strand_id
1 'polypeptide(L)'
;MQKYDSYHNSVSKLVDLLEAVNQPDPNVLATGRVECPPDEDPLDKMKKALEAFQESLSPEKVGPVAKICGILENAAKCKRDYQIKKRACIRHLRRFDTLEYKTLVENRENFNQYVFFLGSLWSTRFYLMSLERKNK
;
A
#
# COMPACT_ATOMS: atom_id res chain seq x y z
N MET A 1 -9.70 8.60 19.51
CA MET A 1 -8.72 7.52 19.65
C MET A 1 -9.13 6.25 18.93
N GLN A 2 -10.16 5.49 19.38
CA GLN A 2 -10.61 4.26 18.71
C GLN A 2 -10.87 4.42 17.21
N LYS A 3 -11.32 5.61 16.77
CA LYS A 3 -11.50 5.94 15.36
C LYS A 3 -10.20 5.90 14.54
N TYR A 4 -9.09 6.36 15.10
CA TYR A 4 -7.77 6.34 14.43
C TYR A 4 -7.19 4.94 14.38
N ASP A 5 -7.29 4.17 15.47
CA ASP A 5 -6.85 2.77 15.50
C ASP A 5 -7.68 1.91 14.53
N SER A 6 -9.00 2.13 14.50
CA SER A 6 -9.90 1.47 13.55
C SER A 6 -9.62 1.87 12.10
N TYR A 7 -9.26 3.14 11.86
CA TYR A 7 -8.87 3.61 10.54
C TYR A 7 -7.56 2.98 10.09
N HIS A 8 -6.54 2.95 10.95
CA HIS A 8 -5.27 2.26 10.69
C HIS A 8 -5.49 0.79 10.34
N ASN A 9 -6.24 0.04 11.14
CA ASN A 9 -6.54 -1.38 10.86
C ASN A 9 -7.23 -1.58 9.51
N SER A 10 -8.15 -0.66 9.16
CA SER A 10 -8.89 -0.70 7.90
C SER A 10 -8.00 -0.37 6.70
N VAL A 11 -7.11 0.63 6.83
CA VAL A 11 -6.15 1.04 5.80
C VAL A 11 -5.10 -0.04 5.58
N SER A 12 -4.53 -0.63 6.64
CA SER A 12 -3.54 -1.71 6.53
C SER A 12 -4.13 -2.91 5.79
N LYS A 13 -5.33 -3.36 6.17
CA LYS A 13 -6.02 -4.44 5.47
C LYS A 13 -6.30 -4.11 4.01
N LEU A 14 -6.71 -2.86 3.72
CA LEU A 14 -6.94 -2.40 2.35
C LEU A 14 -5.65 -2.41 1.52
N VAL A 15 -4.53 -1.94 2.09
CA VAL A 15 -3.22 -1.92 1.43
C VAL A 15 -2.81 -3.34 1.05
N ASP A 16 -2.91 -4.30 1.97
CA ASP A 16 -2.54 -5.70 1.71
C ASP A 16 -3.35 -6.30 0.55
N LEU A 17 -4.67 -6.05 0.53
CA LEU A 17 -5.56 -6.51 -0.54
C LEU A 17 -5.21 -5.86 -1.89
N LEU A 18 -4.93 -4.56 -1.90
CA LEU A 18 -4.57 -3.82 -3.12
C LEU A 18 -3.21 -4.27 -3.67
N GLU A 19 -2.25 -4.58 -2.80
CA GLU A 19 -0.93 -5.07 -3.20
C GLU A 19 -1.00 -6.47 -3.80
N ALA A 20 -1.75 -7.38 -3.17
CA ALA A 20 -1.95 -8.74 -3.69
C ALA A 20 -2.58 -8.75 -5.10
N VAL A 21 -3.52 -7.85 -5.36
CA VAL A 21 -4.14 -7.71 -6.70
C VAL A 21 -3.19 -7.05 -7.71
N ASN A 22 -2.31 -6.15 -7.25
CA ASN A 22 -1.40 -5.43 -8.15
C ASN A 22 -0.19 -6.28 -8.55
N GLN A 23 0.34 -7.09 -7.65
CA GLN A 23 1.41 -8.05 -7.90
C GLN A 23 1.25 -9.29 -7.03
N PRO A 24 0.70 -10.39 -7.57
CA PRO A 24 0.51 -11.62 -6.80
C PRO A 24 1.83 -12.32 -6.44
N ASP A 25 2.94 -12.04 -7.14
CA ASP A 25 4.25 -12.57 -6.77
C ASP A 25 4.85 -11.76 -5.61
N PRO A 26 4.98 -12.36 -4.40
CA PRO A 26 5.51 -11.67 -3.23
C PRO A 26 6.98 -11.26 -3.40
N ASN A 27 7.76 -11.98 -4.22
CA ASN A 27 9.16 -11.65 -4.46
C ASN A 27 9.29 -10.37 -5.26
N VAL A 28 8.47 -10.20 -6.30
CA VAL A 28 8.44 -8.97 -7.11
C VAL A 28 7.88 -7.82 -6.30
N LEU A 29 6.84 -8.05 -5.50
CA LEU A 29 6.27 -7.05 -4.60
C LEU A 29 7.32 -6.53 -3.60
N ALA A 30 8.14 -7.42 -3.03
CA ALA A 30 9.20 -7.07 -2.07
C ALA A 30 10.28 -6.15 -2.66
N THR A 31 10.58 -6.28 -3.97
CA THR A 31 11.52 -5.35 -4.64
C THR A 31 10.95 -3.95 -4.84
N GLY A 32 9.63 -3.79 -4.68
CA GLY A 32 8.90 -2.58 -5.02
C GLY A 32 8.85 -2.30 -6.53
N ARG A 33 9.54 -3.04 -7.40
CA ARG A 33 9.54 -2.83 -8.85
C ARG A 33 8.39 -3.60 -9.50
N VAL A 34 7.16 -3.15 -9.24
CA VAL A 34 5.94 -3.65 -9.91
C VAL A 34 5.78 -2.98 -11.27
N GLU A 35 6.82 -3.05 -12.09
CA GLU A 35 6.76 -2.60 -13.48
C GLU A 35 6.84 -3.85 -14.34
N CYS A 36 5.79 -4.11 -15.12
CA CYS A 36 5.89 -5.06 -16.22
C CYS A 36 6.63 -4.35 -17.36
N PRO A 37 7.86 -4.75 -17.71
CA PRO A 37 8.59 -4.11 -18.79
C PRO A 37 7.83 -4.24 -20.12
N PRO A 38 8.08 -3.33 -21.07
CA PRO A 38 7.64 -3.56 -22.46
C PRO A 38 8.07 -4.95 -22.91
N ASP A 39 7.24 -5.63 -23.70
CA ASP A 39 7.53 -6.95 -24.28
C ASP A 39 7.51 -8.15 -23.32
N GLU A 40 7.44 -7.92 -22.01
CA GLU A 40 7.31 -9.00 -21.02
C GLU A 40 5.85 -9.30 -20.68
N ASP A 41 4.94 -8.36 -20.95
CA ASP A 41 3.51 -8.51 -20.67
C ASP A 41 2.91 -9.67 -21.50
N PRO A 42 2.07 -10.53 -20.90
CA PRO A 42 1.40 -11.60 -21.64
C PRO A 42 0.66 -11.12 -22.90
N LEU A 43 0.10 -9.91 -22.88
CA LEU A 43 -0.59 -9.32 -24.02
C LEU A 43 0.39 -8.89 -25.12
N ASP A 44 1.56 -8.36 -24.76
CA ASP A 44 2.63 -8.05 -25.72
C ASP A 44 3.19 -9.34 -26.36
N LYS A 45 3.37 -10.40 -25.56
CA LYS A 45 3.79 -11.73 -26.06
C LYS A 45 2.74 -12.34 -26.99
N MET A 46 1.47 -12.22 -26.65
CA MET A 46 0.36 -12.68 -27.50
C MET A 46 0.32 -11.89 -28.82
N LYS A 47 0.53 -10.57 -28.77
CA LYS A 47 0.64 -9.74 -29.97
C LYS A 47 1.76 -10.23 -30.88
N LYS A 48 2.98 -10.42 -30.35
CA LYS A 48 4.13 -10.91 -31.13
C LYS A 48 3.86 -12.27 -31.77
N ALA A 49 3.20 -13.18 -31.05
CA ALA A 49 2.82 -14.48 -31.59
C ALA A 49 1.81 -14.36 -32.75
N LEU A 50 0.84 -13.45 -32.65
CA LEU A 50 -0.14 -13.20 -33.71
C LEU A 50 0.49 -12.52 -34.93
N GLU A 51 1.41 -11.58 -34.72
CA GLU A 51 2.18 -10.94 -35.80
C GLU A 51 3.02 -11.97 -36.55
N ALA A 52 3.72 -12.87 -35.84
CA ALA A 52 4.46 -13.96 -36.47
C ALA A 52 3.55 -14.93 -37.24
N PHE A 53 2.36 -15.22 -36.70
CA PHE A 53 1.39 -16.08 -37.37
C PHE A 53 0.76 -15.43 -38.61
N GLN A 54 0.74 -14.09 -38.69
CA GLN A 54 0.10 -13.33 -39.76
C GLN A 54 0.70 -13.63 -41.14
N GLU A 55 1.98 -13.97 -41.21
CA GLU A 55 2.68 -14.35 -42.45
C GLU A 55 2.14 -15.66 -43.05
N SER A 56 1.53 -16.51 -42.23
CA SER A 56 0.97 -17.81 -42.65
C SER A 56 -0.53 -17.77 -42.99
N LEU A 57 -1.16 -16.60 -42.86
CA LEU A 57 -2.62 -16.44 -43.01
C LEU A 57 -3.04 -16.06 -44.43
N SER A 58 -4.27 -16.44 -44.80
CA SER A 58 -4.89 -15.95 -46.03
C SER A 58 -5.13 -14.43 -45.94
N PRO A 59 -5.06 -13.68 -47.06
CA PRO A 59 -5.15 -12.21 -47.08
C PRO A 59 -6.40 -11.63 -46.38
N GLU A 60 -7.51 -12.34 -46.46
CA GLU A 60 -8.79 -12.04 -45.80
C GLU A 60 -8.75 -12.09 -44.26
N LYS A 61 -7.81 -12.84 -43.67
CA LYS A 61 -7.64 -12.94 -42.21
C LYS A 61 -6.61 -11.95 -41.65
N VAL A 62 -5.78 -11.37 -42.51
CA VAL A 62 -4.74 -10.39 -42.13
C VAL A 62 -5.34 -9.17 -41.44
N GLY A 63 -6.43 -8.61 -42.00
CA GLY A 63 -7.11 -7.43 -41.44
C GLY A 63 -7.69 -7.66 -40.03
N PRO A 64 -8.49 -8.73 -39.81
CA PRO A 64 -8.96 -9.11 -38.49
C PRO A 64 -7.84 -9.32 -37.45
N VAL A 65 -6.74 -9.98 -37.83
CA VAL A 65 -5.60 -10.20 -36.91
C VAL A 65 -4.90 -8.90 -36.56
N ALA A 66 -4.67 -8.01 -37.53
CA ALA A 66 -4.09 -6.69 -37.28
C ALA A 66 -4.93 -5.89 -36.28
N LYS A 67 -6.27 -5.99 -36.35
CA LYS A 67 -7.17 -5.35 -35.38
C LYS A 67 -7.00 -5.92 -33.97
N ILE A 68 -6.84 -7.24 -33.85
CA ILE A 68 -6.59 -7.89 -32.55
C ILE A 68 -5.25 -7.44 -31.97
N CYS A 69 -4.18 -7.38 -32.78
CA CYS A 69 -2.88 -6.87 -32.36
C CYS A 69 -2.97 -5.44 -31.81
N GLY A 70 -3.74 -4.56 -32.45
CA GLY A 70 -3.98 -3.20 -31.97
C GLY A 70 -4.75 -3.15 -30.63
N ILE A 71 -5.68 -4.07 -30.39
CA ILE A 71 -6.38 -4.18 -29.10
C ILE A 71 -5.40 -4.64 -28.01
N LEU A 72 -4.58 -5.65 -28.29
CA LEU A 72 -3.61 -6.19 -27.35
C LEU A 72 -2.57 -5.15 -26.94
N GLU A 73 -2.07 -4.37 -27.90
CA GLU A 73 -1.12 -3.27 -27.63
C GLU A 73 -1.72 -2.21 -26.70
N ASN A 74 -2.94 -1.76 -26.99
CA ASN A 74 -3.63 -0.79 -26.15
C ASN A 74 -3.93 -1.33 -24.75
N ALA A 75 -4.30 -2.61 -24.65
CA ALA A 75 -4.54 -3.26 -23.37
C ALA A 75 -3.25 -3.42 -22.55
N ALA A 76 -2.12 -3.80 -23.17
CA ALA A 76 -0.81 -3.87 -22.53
C ALA A 76 -0.34 -2.51 -22.02
N LYS A 77 -0.50 -1.46 -22.84
CA LYS A 77 -0.21 -0.07 -22.44
C LYS A 77 -1.06 0.37 -21.26
N CYS A 78 -2.38 0.18 -21.37
CA CYS A 78 -3.34 0.53 -20.33
C CYS A 78 -2.99 -0.18 -19.01
N LYS A 79 -2.71 -1.48 -19.04
CA LYS A 79 -2.32 -2.26 -17.87
C LYS A 79 -1.06 -1.71 -17.19
N ARG A 80 -0.02 -1.36 -17.95
CA ARG A 80 1.21 -0.73 -17.43
C ARG A 80 0.93 0.62 -16.76
N ASP A 81 0.16 1.49 -17.40
CA ASP A 81 -0.23 2.79 -16.84
C ASP A 81 -1.00 2.64 -15.51
N TYR A 82 -1.92 1.67 -15.45
CA TYR A 82 -2.68 1.38 -14.24
C TYR A 82 -1.81 0.79 -13.13
N GLN A 83 -0.83 -0.05 -13.44
CA GLN A 83 0.11 -0.58 -12.43
C GLN A 83 0.88 0.55 -11.73
N ILE A 84 1.39 1.52 -12.49
CA ILE A 84 2.11 2.69 -11.95
C ILE A 84 1.20 3.53 -11.06
N LYS A 85 -0.01 3.85 -11.54
CA LYS A 85 -0.99 4.65 -10.80
C LYS A 85 -1.45 3.96 -9.52
N LYS A 86 -1.76 2.65 -9.57
CA LYS A 86 -2.12 1.85 -8.39
C LYS A 86 -0.99 1.86 -7.35
N ARG A 87 0.25 1.65 -7.79
CA ARG A 87 1.42 1.70 -6.90
C ARG A 87 1.59 3.06 -6.24
N ALA A 88 1.35 4.16 -6.97
CA ALA A 88 1.38 5.50 -6.36
C ALA A 88 0.33 5.63 -5.24
N CYS A 89 -0.92 5.23 -5.49
CA CYS A 89 -1.97 5.26 -4.48
C CYS A 89 -1.65 4.41 -3.25
N ILE A 90 -1.18 3.17 -3.45
CA ILE A 90 -0.79 2.26 -2.36
C ILE A 90 0.34 2.87 -1.51
N ARG A 91 1.34 3.50 -2.15
CA ARG A 91 2.41 4.21 -1.43
C ARG A 91 1.89 5.35 -0.56
N HIS A 92 0.89 6.10 -1.02
CA HIS A 92 0.27 7.14 -0.21
C HIS A 92 -0.43 6.57 1.03
N LEU A 93 -1.14 5.45 0.89
CA LEU A 93 -1.77 4.77 2.02
C LEU A 93 -0.74 4.21 3.01
N ARG A 94 0.38 3.64 2.55
CA ARG A 94 1.48 3.20 3.43
C ARG A 94 2.18 4.36 4.16
N ARG A 95 2.21 5.55 3.57
CA ARG A 95 2.79 6.74 4.22
C ARG A 95 1.99 7.19 5.43
N PHE A 96 0.66 7.09 5.36
CA PHE A 96 -0.19 7.35 6.52
C PHE A 96 0.25 6.49 7.71
N ASP A 97 0.48 5.19 7.48
CA ASP A 97 0.88 4.27 8.52
C ASP A 97 2.28 4.58 9.09
N THR A 98 3.26 4.71 8.20
CA THR A 98 4.67 4.86 8.58
C THR A 98 5.02 6.22 9.19
N LEU A 99 4.24 7.27 8.91
CA LEU A 99 4.49 8.63 9.40
C LEU A 99 3.43 9.08 10.38
N GLU A 100 2.18 9.21 9.93
CA GLU A 100 1.13 9.87 10.69
C GLU A 100 0.67 9.03 11.88
N TYR A 101 0.38 7.75 11.64
CA TYR A 101 -0.07 6.85 12.70
C TYR A 101 1.06 6.57 13.70
N LYS A 102 2.29 6.34 13.23
CA LYS A 102 3.47 6.21 14.10
C LYS A 102 3.66 7.43 15.01
N THR A 103 3.63 8.64 14.46
CA THR A 103 3.77 9.88 15.25
C THR A 103 2.65 10.02 16.29
N LEU A 104 1.42 9.64 15.92
CA LEU A 104 0.28 9.64 16.84
C LEU A 104 0.48 8.66 18.00
N VAL A 105 0.99 7.46 17.73
CA VAL A 105 1.29 6.46 18.76
C VAL A 105 2.41 6.93 19.70
N GLU A 106 3.50 7.49 19.16
CA GLU A 106 4.61 8.03 19.96
C GLU A 106 4.13 9.18 20.87
N ASN A 107 3.35 10.11 20.34
CA ASN A 107 2.79 11.21 21.12
C ASN A 107 1.86 10.71 22.24
N ARG A 108 1.08 9.66 21.97
CA ARG A 108 0.21 9.02 22.97
C ARG A 108 1.03 8.40 24.10
N GLU A 109 2.08 7.67 23.78
CA GLU A 109 2.94 7.03 24.77
C GLU A 109 3.62 8.06 25.67
N ASN A 110 4.16 9.12 25.06
CA ASN A 110 4.74 10.24 25.78
C ASN A 110 3.72 10.89 26.72
N PHE A 111 2.51 11.20 26.23
CA PHE A 111 1.45 11.79 27.05
C PHE A 111 1.07 10.91 28.23
N ASN A 112 0.92 9.60 28.02
CA ASN A 112 0.58 8.65 29.08
C ASN A 112 1.67 8.57 30.16
N GLN A 113 2.96 8.60 29.76
CA GLN A 113 4.07 8.67 30.71
C GLN A 113 4.02 9.94 31.56
N TYR A 114 3.75 11.10 30.95
CA TYR A 114 3.59 12.37 31.69
C TYR A 114 2.44 12.32 32.68
N VAL A 115 1.28 11.79 32.27
CA VAL A 115 0.12 11.66 33.17
C VAL A 115 0.43 10.74 34.35
N PHE A 116 1.10 9.61 34.10
CA PHE A 116 1.50 8.69 35.16
C PHE A 116 2.49 9.35 36.15
N PHE A 117 3.48 10.07 35.64
CA PHE A 117 4.45 10.80 36.44
C PHE A 117 3.83 11.91 37.30
N LEU A 118 2.89 12.68 36.74
CA LEU A 118 2.17 13.70 37.50
C LEU A 118 1.27 13.07 38.58
N GLY A 119 0.62 11.96 38.26
CA GLY A 119 -0.18 11.20 39.22
C GLY A 119 0.64 10.66 40.39
N SER A 120 1.83 10.12 40.12
CA SER A 120 2.73 9.63 41.18
C SER A 120 3.23 10.78 42.06
N LEU A 121 3.65 11.91 41.47
CA LEU A 121 4.04 13.10 42.22
C LEU A 121 2.92 13.64 43.13
N TRP A 122 1.69 13.70 42.62
CA TRP A 122 0.53 14.11 43.42
C TRP A 122 0.25 13.15 44.58
N SER A 123 0.34 11.84 44.32
CA SER A 123 0.16 10.81 45.36
C SER A 123 1.22 10.93 46.46
N THR A 124 2.50 11.06 46.09
CA THR A 124 3.61 11.24 47.03
C THR A 124 3.44 12.52 47.84
N ARG A 125 3.06 13.64 47.20
CA ARG A 125 2.80 14.91 47.89
C ARG A 125 1.66 14.79 48.90
N PHE A 126 0.57 14.11 48.53
CA PHE A 126 -0.57 13.91 49.41
C PHE A 126 -0.21 13.04 50.62
N TYR A 127 0.59 12.00 50.41
CA TYR A 127 1.09 11.13 51.47
C TYR A 127 1.98 11.89 52.46
N LEU A 128 2.93 12.70 51.96
CA LEU A 128 3.79 13.55 52.79
C LEU A 128 2.98 14.55 53.62
N MET A 129 2.00 15.24 53.02
CA MET A 129 1.11 16.15 53.76
C MET A 129 0.28 15.42 54.82
N SER A 130 -0.08 14.15 54.61
CA SER A 130 -0.79 13.35 55.62
C SER A 130 0.11 12.98 56.80
N LEU A 131 1.37 12.64 56.56
CA LEU A 131 2.36 12.37 57.60
C LEU A 131 2.65 13.62 58.44
N GLU A 132 2.80 14.78 57.80
CA GLU A 132 3.01 16.07 58.51
C GLU A 132 1.84 16.43 59.44
N ARG A 133 0.59 16.07 59.07
CA ARG A 133 -0.57 16.28 59.94
C ARG A 133 -0.65 15.29 61.10
N LYS A 134 -0.11 14.08 60.96
CA LYS A 134 -0.11 13.06 62.02
C LYS A 134 0.99 13.28 63.07
N ASN A 135 2.05 13.99 62.69
CA ASN A 135 3.18 14.32 63.56
C ASN A 135 3.07 15.70 64.22
N LYS A 136 1.92 16.38 64.10
CA LYS A 136 1.52 17.58 64.84
C LYS A 136 0.41 17.24 65.81
#